data_AF-A0A917ZSW9-F1
#
_entry.id   AF-A0A917ZSW9-F1
#
_cell.length_a   1.000
_cell.length_b   1.000
_cell.length_c   1.000
_cell.angle_alpha   90.00
_cell.angle_beta   90.00
_cell.angle_gamma   90.00
#
_symmetry.space_group_name_H-M   'P 1'
#
loop_
_entity.id
_entity.type
_entity.pdbx_description
1 polymer ?
#
loop_
_entity_poly.entity_id
_entity_poly.type
_entity_poly.pdbx_seq_one_letter_code
_entity_poly.pdbx_strand_id
1 'polypeptide(L)'
;MKSARGISTAAATATVLALTASACSIGSSNGPKGKGGPGQGPQRVQLIGDGSMANTGPQPNQPKVERLKPGQRPPQFVVFSWDGAGENDWKLFSHFRAVAKKYHASMTYFLSGIYVVPESKRKLYAPPRHARGAADIDFLDDRDIRRTIEQVREAWLEGSEIGTHFNGHFCGPDEGVGTWTPKQWKSEIRQAEAFVGSWRTNTGLRPKDVAPLPFDYRKELVGGRAPCLEGQKNLMKAERDLGWRYDSSSQGGLQVWPEKRNGIWDYPLQQIPMPGRSFETLSMDYNFLANQSKTTKGDPDKYEEYEDQTREGFLAGFDRAYESNRAPLFIGNHFEQWNGGAYMRAVEDTIKTVCTKSEVRCVSFKQLTDWLDAQDPRILERLRTLDVGHEPENGDWGAFLSEAALNESAKAAKAAEKAEKAEKKATTGPTGSPGTDADENGTAGSKDAGKEGTGAKDTRKEDSDEEGIQEDAGTEDTRKEDSDEEGIQEDAGTEDTGEEDTGTEDTGEEDADKEDVGTGEKAEGDEETAKEAKKAKKAKKKAEEAEEGRESKESKGEKKAHGKAKKGKKHHRKHHGSDEDS
;
A
#
# COMPACT_ATOMS: atom_id res chain seq x y z
N MET A 1 50.37 33.85 15.68
CA MET A 1 51.45 34.77 15.22
C MET A 1 52.70 33.95 14.87
N LYS A 2 53.23 34.15 13.65
CA LYS A 2 54.55 33.73 13.10
C LYS A 2 54.75 32.21 12.92
N SER A 3 54.72 31.57 11.74
CA SER A 3 55.22 31.81 10.35
C SER A 3 56.59 31.21 10.05
N ALA A 4 56.70 30.69 8.81
CA ALA A 4 57.86 30.36 7.97
C ALA A 4 58.42 28.92 8.02
N ARG A 5 58.83 28.25 6.93
CA ARG A 5 58.68 28.38 5.45
C ARG A 5 59.47 27.19 4.83
N GLY A 6 59.09 26.73 3.64
CA GLY A 6 59.96 25.91 2.78
C GLY A 6 59.26 25.42 1.50
N ILE A 7 59.55 26.06 0.37
CA ILE A 7 59.03 25.83 -0.99
C ILE A 7 60.17 25.28 -1.87
N SER A 8 59.87 24.38 -2.82
CA SER A 8 60.50 24.27 -4.18
C SER A 8 59.73 23.22 -5.00
N THR A 9 58.84 23.62 -5.93
CA THR A 9 59.01 23.82 -7.39
C THR A 9 59.03 22.57 -8.27
N ALA A 10 58.23 22.64 -9.34
CA ALA A 10 57.78 21.61 -10.26
C ALA A 10 58.72 21.36 -11.47
N ALA A 11 58.50 20.24 -12.18
CA ALA A 11 58.64 20.14 -13.63
C ALA A 11 57.88 18.93 -14.19
N ALA A 12 57.07 19.17 -15.23
CA ALA A 12 56.33 18.18 -16.02
C ALA A 12 57.12 17.79 -17.28
N THR A 13 56.90 16.58 -17.81
CA THR A 13 57.15 16.26 -19.23
C THR A 13 56.24 15.11 -19.67
N ALA A 14 55.56 15.34 -20.80
CA ALA A 14 54.71 14.39 -21.51
C ALA A 14 55.52 13.62 -22.56
N THR A 15 55.10 12.41 -22.93
CA THR A 15 55.56 11.76 -24.16
C THR A 15 54.44 10.94 -24.77
N VAL A 16 54.10 11.28 -26.01
CA VAL A 16 53.16 10.61 -26.92
C VAL A 16 53.95 9.58 -27.72
N LEU A 17 53.41 8.37 -27.91
CA LEU A 17 53.80 7.51 -29.04
C LEU A 17 52.57 6.74 -29.55
N ALA A 18 52.22 6.98 -30.81
CA ALA A 18 51.25 6.23 -31.58
C ALA A 18 52.00 5.29 -32.53
N LEU A 19 51.53 4.04 -32.71
CA LEU A 19 51.88 3.17 -33.83
C LEU A 19 50.73 2.20 -34.14
N THR A 20 50.33 2.20 -35.40
CA THR A 20 49.35 1.32 -36.05
C THR A 20 50.08 0.17 -36.77
N ALA A 21 49.48 -1.03 -36.85
CA ALA A 21 49.63 -1.98 -37.97
C ALA A 21 48.70 -3.21 -37.84
N SER A 22 48.25 -3.71 -38.99
CA SER A 22 47.22 -4.73 -39.22
C SER A 22 47.75 -6.17 -39.38
N ALA A 23 46.86 -7.12 -39.08
CA ALA A 23 46.52 -8.37 -39.79
C ALA A 23 47.41 -9.66 -39.82
N CYS A 24 46.72 -10.76 -39.49
CA CYS A 24 46.74 -12.14 -40.04
C CYS A 24 47.57 -13.30 -39.43
N SER A 25 46.79 -14.31 -38.97
CA SER A 25 46.89 -15.78 -39.19
C SER A 25 47.54 -16.73 -38.16
N ILE A 26 46.63 -17.53 -37.55
CA ILE A 26 46.59 -19.01 -37.35
C ILE A 26 47.77 -19.71 -36.62
N GLY A 27 47.44 -20.39 -35.51
CA GLY A 27 48.23 -21.50 -34.95
C GLY A 27 47.75 -21.98 -33.57
N SER A 28 47.03 -23.10 -33.54
CA SER A 28 46.49 -23.78 -32.35
C SER A 28 47.55 -24.27 -31.36
N SER A 29 47.29 -24.13 -30.05
CA SER A 29 47.68 -25.14 -29.05
C SER A 29 46.79 -25.07 -27.80
N ASN A 30 46.16 -26.19 -27.48
CA ASN A 30 45.23 -26.43 -26.37
C ASN A 30 45.86 -26.22 -24.97
N GLY A 31 45.10 -25.60 -24.07
CA GLY A 31 45.27 -25.68 -22.62
C GLY A 31 43.95 -25.35 -21.90
N PRO A 32 43.45 -26.17 -20.96
CA PRO A 32 42.13 -25.97 -20.36
C PRO A 32 42.23 -25.07 -19.13
N LYS A 33 41.65 -23.86 -19.18
CA LYS A 33 41.44 -23.03 -17.98
C LYS A 33 40.13 -22.26 -18.04
N GLY A 34 39.26 -22.58 -17.08
CA GLY A 34 38.35 -21.65 -16.40
C GLY A 34 37.27 -20.97 -17.24
N LYS A 35 36.01 -21.37 -17.02
CA LYS A 35 34.83 -20.58 -17.40
C LYS A 35 34.84 -19.23 -16.66
N GLY A 36 35.44 -18.21 -17.27
CA GLY A 36 35.12 -16.82 -16.97
C GLY A 36 33.75 -16.50 -17.56
N GLY A 37 32.81 -16.05 -16.73
CA GLY A 37 31.49 -15.58 -17.18
C GLY A 37 31.62 -14.41 -18.16
N PRO A 38 30.60 -14.15 -19.00
CA PRO A 38 30.66 -13.08 -19.97
C PRO A 38 30.73 -11.74 -19.23
N GLY A 39 31.86 -11.05 -19.39
CA GLY A 39 32.00 -9.65 -19.01
C GLY A 39 30.95 -8.83 -19.77
N GLN A 40 30.08 -8.16 -19.04
CA GLN A 40 29.11 -7.24 -19.61
C GLN A 40 29.90 -6.05 -20.19
N GLY A 41 29.97 -5.98 -21.52
CA GLY A 41 30.25 -4.72 -22.20
C GLY A 41 29.21 -3.66 -21.80
N PRO A 42 29.47 -2.37 -22.05
CA PRO A 42 28.53 -1.31 -21.68
C PRO A 42 27.15 -1.63 -22.26
N GLN A 43 26.18 -1.87 -21.37
CA GLN A 43 24.82 -2.23 -21.78
C GLN A 43 24.27 -1.07 -22.63
N ARG A 44 23.91 -1.36 -23.88
CA ARG A 44 23.31 -0.37 -24.76
C ARG A 44 21.96 0.03 -24.16
N VAL A 45 21.83 1.29 -23.76
CA VAL A 45 20.56 1.90 -23.35
C VAL A 45 19.58 1.76 -24.51
N GLN A 46 18.49 1.03 -24.31
CA GLN A 46 17.43 0.86 -25.30
C GLN A 46 16.23 1.71 -24.89
N LEU A 47 15.94 2.78 -25.65
CA LEU A 47 14.76 3.61 -25.39
C LEU A 47 13.46 2.79 -25.58
N ILE A 48 12.44 3.11 -24.80
CA ILE A 48 11.11 2.50 -24.82
C ILE A 48 10.09 3.59 -25.18
N GLY A 49 9.18 3.29 -26.10
CA GLY A 49 8.11 4.21 -26.49
C GLY A 49 8.65 5.51 -27.09
N ASP A 50 8.15 6.65 -26.60
CA ASP A 50 8.56 7.99 -27.01
C ASP A 50 9.90 8.46 -26.41
N GLY A 51 10.63 7.55 -25.75
CA GLY A 51 11.87 7.84 -25.05
C GLY A 51 11.69 8.39 -23.64
N SER A 52 10.46 8.40 -23.09
CA SER A 52 10.19 8.66 -21.67
C SER A 52 10.88 7.65 -20.75
N MET A 53 11.06 6.43 -21.25
CA MET A 53 11.63 5.30 -20.54
C MET A 53 12.76 4.66 -21.36
N ALA A 54 13.60 3.89 -20.70
CA ALA A 54 14.66 3.11 -21.31
C ALA A 54 14.87 1.81 -20.54
N ASN A 55 15.22 0.74 -21.25
CA ASN A 55 15.74 -0.46 -20.62
C ASN A 55 17.24 -0.29 -20.37
N THR A 56 17.64 -0.22 -19.09
CA THR A 56 19.04 -0.18 -18.66
C THR A 56 19.48 -1.43 -17.89
N GLY A 57 18.69 -2.50 -17.93
CA GLY A 57 18.93 -3.74 -17.17
C GLY A 57 18.28 -3.74 -15.78
N PRO A 58 18.66 -4.68 -14.91
CA PRO A 58 18.11 -4.79 -13.56
C PRO A 58 18.35 -3.53 -12.72
N GLN A 59 17.42 -3.25 -11.80
CA GLN A 59 17.58 -2.16 -10.85
C GLN A 59 18.89 -2.31 -10.05
N PRO A 60 19.72 -1.25 -9.95
CA PRO A 60 20.91 -1.28 -9.11
C PRO A 60 20.55 -1.28 -7.61
N ASN A 61 21.56 -1.50 -6.77
CA ASN A 61 21.50 -1.36 -5.31
C ASN A 61 20.43 -2.21 -4.60
N GLN A 62 20.01 -3.32 -5.20
CA GLN A 62 19.05 -4.23 -4.57
C GLN A 62 19.70 -5.03 -3.44
N PRO A 63 19.04 -5.17 -2.28
CA PRO A 63 19.54 -5.99 -1.18
C PRO A 63 19.56 -7.47 -1.58
N LYS A 64 20.49 -8.22 -0.99
CA LYS A 64 20.52 -9.67 -1.16
C LYS A 64 19.33 -10.29 -0.44
N VAL A 65 18.55 -11.08 -1.17
CA VAL A 65 17.47 -11.89 -0.61
C VAL A 65 18.04 -13.11 0.10
N GLU A 66 17.80 -13.21 1.41
CA GLU A 66 18.31 -14.28 2.27
C GLU A 66 17.17 -15.03 2.95
N ARG A 67 17.17 -16.35 2.81
CA ARG A 67 16.24 -17.24 3.52
C ARG A 67 16.64 -17.37 4.98
N LEU A 68 15.65 -17.36 5.88
CA LEU A 68 15.87 -17.71 7.28
C LEU A 68 16.28 -19.18 7.38
N LYS A 69 17.30 -19.43 8.20
CA LYS A 69 17.60 -20.78 8.67
C LYS A 69 16.59 -21.18 9.75
N PRO A 70 16.30 -22.47 9.93
CA PRO A 70 15.52 -22.93 11.06
C PRO A 70 16.10 -22.42 12.39
N GLY A 71 15.23 -21.90 13.27
CA GLY A 71 15.60 -21.31 14.56
C GLY A 71 16.17 -19.89 14.51
N GLN A 72 16.35 -19.30 13.32
CA GLN A 72 16.90 -17.95 13.18
C GLN A 72 15.82 -16.89 13.45
N ARG A 73 16.10 -15.95 14.37
CA ARG A 73 15.26 -14.77 14.58
C ARG A 73 15.16 -13.92 13.29
N PRO A 74 13.95 -13.50 12.87
CA PRO A 74 13.81 -12.61 11.72
C PRO A 74 14.48 -11.24 11.95
N PRO A 75 15.04 -10.61 10.91
CA PRO A 75 15.42 -9.21 10.99
C PRO A 75 14.17 -8.34 11.21
N GLN A 76 14.34 -7.16 11.80
CA GLN A 76 13.25 -6.18 11.87
C GLN A 76 13.18 -5.42 10.55
N PHE A 77 12.08 -5.53 9.83
CA PHE A 77 11.83 -4.73 8.63
C PHE A 77 11.13 -3.42 9.01
N VAL A 78 11.54 -2.33 8.37
CA VAL A 78 10.82 -1.05 8.41
C VAL A 78 10.67 -0.56 6.97
N VAL A 79 9.46 -0.20 6.56
CA VAL A 79 9.17 0.32 5.22
C VAL A 79 8.67 1.74 5.35
N PHE A 80 9.38 2.69 4.75
CA PHE A 80 8.94 4.06 4.61
C PHE A 80 8.35 4.26 3.21
N SER A 81 7.15 4.83 3.15
CA SER A 81 6.42 5.07 1.91
C SER A 81 5.92 6.51 1.81
N TRP A 82 5.79 7.00 0.57
CA TRP A 82 5.40 8.36 0.23
C TRP A 82 4.24 8.35 -0.75
N ASP A 83 3.08 8.82 -0.33
CA ASP A 83 1.85 8.89 -1.13
C ASP A 83 1.85 10.19 -1.95
N GLY A 84 1.55 10.08 -3.25
CA GLY A 84 1.60 11.23 -4.17
C GLY A 84 3.00 11.81 -4.27
N ALA A 85 4.00 10.98 -4.59
CA ALA A 85 5.42 11.36 -4.57
C ALA A 85 5.83 12.37 -5.69
N GLY A 86 5.45 13.63 -5.55
CA GLY A 86 5.86 14.77 -6.38
C GLY A 86 6.98 15.59 -5.75
N GLU A 87 7.72 16.35 -6.57
CA GLU A 87 8.73 17.31 -6.13
C GLU A 87 8.26 18.73 -6.48
N ASN A 88 8.12 19.57 -5.45
CA ASN A 88 7.79 20.99 -5.57
C ASN A 88 8.89 21.86 -4.93
N ASP A 89 8.62 23.15 -4.73
CA ASP A 89 9.58 24.09 -4.13
C ASP A 89 10.01 23.75 -2.68
N TRP A 90 9.27 22.90 -1.96
CA TRP A 90 9.69 22.40 -0.64
C TRP A 90 10.79 21.35 -0.72
N LYS A 91 11.01 20.76 -1.89
CA LYS A 91 12.09 19.81 -2.18
C LYS A 91 12.12 18.56 -1.29
N LEU A 92 10.95 18.09 -0.86
CA LEU A 92 10.86 16.99 0.09
C LEU A 92 11.23 15.64 -0.55
N PHE A 93 10.96 15.42 -1.84
CA PHE A 93 11.37 14.18 -2.50
C PHE A 93 12.90 14.12 -2.61
N SER A 94 13.55 15.16 -3.11
CA SER A 94 15.02 15.21 -3.17
C SER A 94 15.66 15.15 -1.78
N HIS A 95 15.07 15.79 -0.76
CA HIS A 95 15.52 15.70 0.63
C HIS A 95 15.46 14.27 1.17
N PHE A 96 14.32 13.58 1.07
CA PHE A 96 14.18 12.24 1.62
C PHE A 96 14.95 11.17 0.85
N ARG A 97 15.25 11.39 -0.44
CA ARG A 97 16.26 10.59 -1.15
C ARG A 97 17.65 10.74 -0.54
N ALA A 98 18.05 11.97 -0.19
CA ALA A 98 19.34 12.21 0.47
C ALA A 98 19.38 11.58 1.88
N VAL A 99 18.30 11.67 2.65
CA VAL A 99 18.13 10.98 3.94
C VAL A 99 18.24 9.45 3.75
N ALA A 100 17.54 8.89 2.77
CA ALA A 100 17.56 7.47 2.44
C ALA A 100 18.98 6.98 2.15
N LYS A 101 19.72 7.71 1.31
CA LYS A 101 21.12 7.42 0.99
C LYS A 101 22.04 7.51 2.21
N LYS A 102 21.86 8.52 3.06
CA LYS A 102 22.67 8.74 4.28
C LYS A 102 22.49 7.62 5.30
N TYR A 103 21.28 7.09 5.44
CA TYR A 103 20.92 6.10 6.45
C TYR A 103 20.69 4.69 5.88
N HIS A 104 21.13 4.44 4.64
CA HIS A 104 21.02 3.15 3.96
C HIS A 104 19.59 2.58 3.94
N ALA A 105 18.59 3.45 3.78
CA ALA A 105 17.20 3.07 3.62
C ALA A 105 16.83 3.03 2.13
N SER A 106 16.16 1.97 1.69
CA SER A 106 15.37 2.02 0.47
C SER A 106 13.94 2.39 0.83
N MET A 107 13.29 3.23 0.03
CA MET A 107 11.91 3.69 0.28
C MET A 107 10.98 3.29 -0.86
N THR A 108 9.67 3.44 -0.64
CA THR A 108 8.66 3.28 -1.69
C THR A 108 8.03 4.63 -2.00
N TYR A 109 8.13 5.08 -3.25
CA TYR A 109 7.51 6.31 -3.71
C TYR A 109 6.29 5.95 -4.55
N PHE A 110 5.08 6.15 -4.00
CA PHE A 110 3.82 5.93 -4.71
C PHE A 110 3.52 7.17 -5.55
N LEU A 111 3.96 7.14 -6.81
CA LEU A 111 3.79 8.26 -7.74
C LEU A 111 2.33 8.38 -8.16
N SER A 112 1.77 9.58 -8.06
CA SER A 112 0.51 9.91 -8.74
C SER A 112 0.78 10.15 -10.24
N GLY A 113 0.10 9.42 -11.12
CA GLY A 113 0.37 9.47 -12.56
C GLY A 113 0.14 10.85 -13.18
N ILE A 114 -0.75 11.66 -12.62
CA ILE A 114 -1.01 13.02 -13.11
C ILE A 114 0.16 13.99 -12.84
N TYR A 115 1.09 13.66 -11.96
CA TYR A 115 2.27 14.51 -11.65
C TYR A 115 3.31 14.54 -12.78
N VAL A 116 3.08 13.78 -13.85
CA VAL A 116 3.87 13.85 -15.09
C VAL A 116 3.03 14.28 -16.30
N VAL A 117 1.87 14.91 -16.05
CA VAL A 117 0.96 15.46 -17.05
C VAL A 117 0.84 16.98 -16.82
N PRO A 118 1.16 17.82 -17.81
CA PRO A 118 0.92 19.26 -17.68
C PRO A 118 -0.56 19.57 -17.50
N GLU A 119 -0.89 20.57 -16.68
CA GLU A 119 -2.28 20.99 -16.44
C GLU A 119 -3.00 21.36 -17.75
N SER A 120 -2.30 21.99 -18.70
CA SER A 120 -2.82 22.31 -20.04
C SER A 120 -3.31 21.08 -20.82
N LYS A 121 -2.83 19.89 -20.45
CA LYS A 121 -3.22 18.59 -20.99
C LYS A 121 -4.03 17.73 -20.02
N ARG A 122 -4.60 18.30 -18.94
CA ARG A 122 -5.40 17.56 -17.94
C ARG A 122 -6.51 16.71 -18.56
N LYS A 123 -7.09 17.12 -19.69
CA LYS A 123 -8.13 16.37 -20.42
C LYS A 123 -7.65 15.02 -20.99
N LEU A 124 -6.35 14.71 -20.97
CA LEU A 124 -5.82 13.37 -21.21
C LEU A 124 -6.30 12.37 -20.15
N TYR A 125 -6.52 12.84 -18.93
CA TYR A 125 -7.06 12.03 -17.85
C TYR A 125 -8.58 11.85 -17.97
N ALA A 126 -9.01 10.59 -18.01
CA ALA A 126 -10.39 10.16 -18.06
C ALA A 126 -10.70 9.32 -16.80
N PRO A 127 -10.90 9.97 -15.65
CA PRO A 127 -11.22 9.28 -14.40
C PRO A 127 -12.53 8.49 -14.49
N PRO A 128 -12.62 7.28 -13.90
CA PRO A 128 -13.90 6.61 -13.73
C PRO A 128 -14.88 7.47 -12.94
N ARG A 129 -16.14 7.56 -13.42
CA ARG A 129 -17.27 8.26 -12.74
C ARG A 129 -17.11 9.79 -12.61
N HIS A 130 -16.08 10.39 -13.19
CA HIS A 130 -15.83 11.83 -13.12
C HIS A 130 -15.64 12.43 -14.51
N ALA A 131 -15.73 13.76 -14.62
CA ALA A 131 -15.46 14.47 -15.87
C ALA A 131 -13.98 14.31 -16.30
N ARG A 132 -13.72 14.34 -17.61
CA ARG A 132 -12.35 14.31 -18.13
C ARG A 132 -11.53 15.48 -17.59
N GLY A 133 -10.35 15.19 -17.07
CA GLY A 133 -9.44 16.15 -16.43
C GLY A 133 -9.85 16.62 -15.04
N ALA A 134 -10.83 15.97 -14.40
CA ALA A 134 -11.10 16.15 -12.98
C ALA A 134 -10.08 15.37 -12.14
N ALA A 135 -9.69 15.94 -10.99
CA ALA A 135 -8.87 15.33 -9.95
C ALA A 135 -9.15 16.06 -8.62
N ASP A 136 -8.99 15.35 -7.49
CA ASP A 136 -9.07 15.90 -6.13
C ASP A 136 -7.69 16.33 -5.59
N ILE A 137 -6.66 16.22 -6.44
CA ILE A 137 -5.31 16.74 -6.24
C ILE A 137 -4.90 17.56 -7.47
N ASP A 138 -3.98 18.50 -7.27
CA ASP A 138 -3.58 19.42 -8.32
C ASP A 138 -2.63 18.76 -9.34
N PHE A 139 -2.67 19.28 -10.57
CA PHE A 139 -1.63 19.01 -11.56
C PHE A 139 -0.41 19.87 -11.22
N LEU A 140 0.79 19.32 -11.40
CA LEU A 140 2.02 20.07 -11.15
C LEU A 140 2.30 21.06 -12.29
N ASP A 141 3.01 22.16 -11.96
CA ASP A 141 3.56 23.07 -12.97
C ASP A 141 4.70 22.39 -13.76
N ASP A 142 5.04 22.94 -14.94
CA ASP A 142 6.06 22.32 -15.83
C ASP A 142 7.44 22.15 -15.17
N ARG A 143 7.81 23.05 -14.26
CA ARG A 143 9.08 23.01 -13.53
C ARG A 143 9.07 21.86 -12.53
N ASP A 144 7.98 21.69 -11.79
CA ASP A 144 7.81 20.66 -10.77
C ASP A 144 7.56 19.28 -11.40
N ILE A 145 6.93 19.21 -12.58
CA ILE A 145 6.91 17.98 -13.40
C ILE A 145 8.34 17.55 -13.76
N ARG A 146 9.16 18.47 -14.30
CA ARG A 146 10.55 18.19 -14.64
C ARG A 146 11.32 17.66 -13.43
N ARG A 147 11.22 18.34 -12.29
CA ARG A 147 11.89 17.95 -11.04
C ARG A 147 11.40 16.59 -10.54
N THR A 148 10.10 16.33 -10.61
CA THR A 148 9.49 15.04 -10.22
C THR A 148 10.07 13.89 -11.05
N ILE A 149 10.14 14.04 -12.38
CA ILE A 149 10.73 13.02 -13.27
C ILE A 149 12.20 12.75 -12.92
N GLU A 150 12.98 13.80 -12.63
CA GLU A 150 14.36 13.66 -12.17
C GLU A 150 14.44 12.88 -10.85
N GLN A 151 13.57 13.17 -9.88
CA GLN A 151 13.56 12.47 -8.59
C GLN A 151 13.13 11.00 -8.74
N VAL A 152 12.12 10.70 -9.55
CA VAL A 152 11.67 9.32 -9.84
C VAL A 152 12.79 8.50 -10.47
N ARG A 153 13.47 9.07 -11.48
CA ARG A 153 14.61 8.42 -12.13
C ARG A 153 15.69 8.05 -11.12
N GLU A 154 16.08 9.01 -10.31
CA GLU A 154 17.23 8.85 -9.45
C GLU A 154 16.91 8.02 -8.19
N ALA A 155 15.69 8.09 -7.66
CA ALA A 155 15.21 7.17 -6.62
C ALA A 155 15.33 5.71 -7.06
N TRP A 156 14.95 5.41 -8.31
CA TRP A 156 15.10 4.06 -8.86
C TRP A 156 16.58 3.65 -8.98
N LEU A 157 17.46 4.54 -9.43
CA LEU A 157 18.91 4.29 -9.51
C LEU A 157 19.57 4.11 -8.14
N GLU A 158 18.99 4.67 -7.09
CA GLU A 158 19.42 4.49 -5.70
C GLU A 158 18.92 3.19 -5.08
N GLY A 159 18.05 2.45 -5.79
CA GLY A 159 17.50 1.16 -5.35
C GLY A 159 16.14 1.25 -4.67
N SER A 160 15.54 2.45 -4.59
CA SER A 160 14.18 2.64 -4.08
C SER A 160 13.12 2.27 -5.10
N GLU A 161 11.93 1.97 -4.63
CA GLU A 161 10.81 1.53 -5.46
C GLU A 161 9.95 2.70 -5.93
N ILE A 162 9.46 2.60 -7.17
CA ILE A 162 8.42 3.48 -7.70
C ILE A 162 7.14 2.66 -7.86
N GLY A 163 6.21 2.84 -6.91
CA GLY A 163 4.85 2.31 -6.98
C GLY A 163 3.89 3.33 -7.58
N THR A 164 2.58 3.13 -7.39
CA THR A 164 1.56 4.14 -7.76
C THR A 164 0.66 4.53 -6.61
N HIS A 165 0.31 5.82 -6.56
CA HIS A 165 -0.83 6.35 -5.82
C HIS A 165 -1.99 6.68 -6.77
N PHE A 166 -2.01 6.01 -7.93
CA PHE A 166 -3.00 6.15 -8.98
C PHE A 166 -3.03 7.58 -9.55
N ASN A 167 -4.18 8.11 -9.96
CA ASN A 167 -4.23 9.40 -10.65
C ASN A 167 -4.96 10.45 -9.82
N GLY A 168 -6.30 10.52 -9.91
CA GLY A 168 -7.07 11.69 -9.48
C GLY A 168 -7.41 11.78 -7.99
N HIS A 169 -6.96 10.83 -7.16
CA HIS A 169 -7.12 10.85 -5.70
C HIS A 169 -8.58 11.03 -5.17
N PHE A 170 -9.58 10.42 -5.81
CA PHE A 170 -10.97 10.63 -5.40
C PHE A 170 -11.35 9.88 -4.11
N CYS A 171 -11.82 10.60 -3.10
CA CYS A 171 -12.18 10.01 -1.81
C CYS A 171 -13.67 10.19 -1.45
N GLY A 172 -14.26 9.16 -0.84
CA GLY A 172 -15.60 9.24 -0.27
C GLY A 172 -16.59 8.18 -0.76
N PRO A 173 -17.77 8.13 -0.14
CA PRO A 173 -18.68 6.98 -0.24
C PRO A 173 -19.41 6.87 -1.58
N ASP A 174 -19.66 8.00 -2.28
CA ASP A 174 -20.56 8.00 -3.45
C ASP A 174 -19.82 7.93 -4.79
N GLU A 175 -18.71 8.67 -4.92
CA GLU A 175 -17.94 8.79 -6.16
C GLU A 175 -16.42 8.58 -5.96
N GLY A 176 -15.99 8.29 -4.73
CA GLY A 176 -14.60 7.98 -4.44
C GLY A 176 -14.18 6.61 -4.97
N VAL A 177 -12.88 6.35 -4.91
CA VAL A 177 -12.27 5.09 -5.38
C VAL A 177 -12.85 3.84 -4.70
N GLY A 178 -13.48 3.99 -3.52
CA GLY A 178 -14.24 2.94 -2.84
C GLY A 178 -15.37 2.33 -3.67
N THR A 179 -15.93 3.06 -4.63
CA THR A 179 -17.08 2.65 -5.45
C THR A 179 -16.69 2.01 -6.79
N TRP A 180 -15.39 1.94 -7.08
CA TRP A 180 -14.91 1.52 -8.38
C TRP A 180 -14.95 0.00 -8.54
N THR A 181 -15.37 -0.41 -9.74
CA THR A 181 -15.32 -1.81 -10.18
C THR A 181 -13.89 -2.22 -10.54
N PRO A 182 -13.56 -3.52 -10.58
CA PRO A 182 -12.25 -3.98 -11.04
C PRO A 182 -11.89 -3.48 -12.46
N LYS A 183 -12.88 -3.34 -13.36
CA LYS A 183 -12.67 -2.80 -14.71
C LYS A 183 -12.23 -1.33 -14.67
N GLN A 184 -12.82 -0.55 -13.77
CA GLN A 184 -12.46 0.86 -13.56
C GLN A 184 -11.06 0.99 -12.95
N TRP A 185 -10.72 0.18 -11.96
CA TRP A 185 -9.36 0.11 -11.42
C TRP A 185 -8.31 -0.25 -12.48
N LYS A 186 -8.58 -1.24 -13.35
CA LYS A 186 -7.70 -1.54 -14.49
C LYS A 186 -7.56 -0.34 -15.44
N SER A 187 -8.61 0.46 -15.61
CA SER A 187 -8.54 1.69 -16.41
C SER A 187 -7.66 2.75 -15.76
N GLU A 188 -7.78 2.93 -14.45
CA GLU A 188 -6.96 3.85 -13.67
C GLU A 188 -5.47 3.49 -13.77
N ILE A 189 -5.14 2.21 -13.55
CA ILE A 189 -3.75 1.71 -13.63
C ILE A 189 -3.17 1.94 -15.02
N ARG A 190 -3.91 1.57 -16.08
CA ARG A 190 -3.45 1.79 -17.46
C ARG A 190 -3.19 3.27 -17.77
N GLN A 191 -3.98 4.17 -17.21
CA GLN A 191 -3.76 5.61 -17.39
C GLN A 191 -2.50 6.08 -16.67
N ALA A 192 -2.25 5.61 -15.44
CA ALA A 192 -1.01 5.91 -14.72
C ALA A 192 0.22 5.39 -15.49
N GLU A 193 0.16 4.15 -15.98
CA GLU A 193 1.20 3.57 -16.84
C GLU A 193 1.43 4.38 -18.12
N ALA A 194 0.36 4.85 -18.76
CA ALA A 194 0.45 5.65 -19.99
C ALA A 194 1.05 7.04 -19.73
N PHE A 195 0.69 7.70 -18.63
CA PHE A 195 1.24 9.01 -18.29
C PHE A 195 2.74 8.94 -18.02
N VAL A 196 3.18 7.97 -17.19
CA VAL A 196 4.61 7.75 -16.92
C VAL A 196 5.34 7.23 -18.16
N GLY A 197 4.70 6.38 -18.96
CA GLY A 197 5.27 5.83 -20.18
C GLY A 197 5.37 6.82 -21.36
N SER A 198 4.77 8.01 -21.24
CA SER A 198 4.72 9.02 -22.32
C SER A 198 4.86 10.46 -21.81
N TRP A 199 5.52 10.66 -20.66
CA TRP A 199 5.72 11.98 -20.07
C TRP A 199 6.42 12.95 -21.03
N ARG A 200 7.32 12.48 -21.91
CA ARG A 200 7.97 13.34 -22.92
C ARG A 200 6.98 13.92 -23.90
N THR A 201 6.13 13.08 -24.49
CA THR A 201 5.06 13.53 -25.40
C THR A 201 4.09 14.48 -24.69
N ASN A 202 3.79 14.20 -23.42
CA ASN A 202 2.88 15.04 -22.64
C ASN A 202 3.50 16.41 -22.33
N THR A 203 4.77 16.46 -21.94
CA THR A 203 5.43 17.68 -21.45
C THR A 203 6.18 18.49 -22.52
N GLY A 204 6.58 17.86 -23.64
CA GLY A 204 7.48 18.48 -24.62
C GLY A 204 8.95 18.56 -24.18
N LEU A 205 9.31 17.99 -23.02
CA LEU A 205 10.68 18.00 -22.50
C LEU A 205 11.63 17.18 -23.39
N ARG A 206 12.76 17.80 -23.77
CA ARG A 206 13.71 17.21 -24.73
C ARG A 206 14.74 16.32 -24.03
N PRO A 207 15.40 15.39 -24.76
CA PRO A 207 16.43 14.52 -24.17
C PRO A 207 17.60 15.24 -23.50
N LYS A 208 17.93 16.45 -23.94
CA LYS A 208 18.98 17.27 -23.32
C LYS A 208 18.58 17.92 -22.00
N ASP A 209 17.28 18.03 -21.72
CA ASP A 209 16.75 18.73 -20.55
C ASP A 209 16.48 17.76 -19.38
N VAL A 210 16.04 16.54 -19.69
CA VAL A 210 15.75 15.44 -18.74
C VAL A 210 16.06 14.10 -19.40
N ALA A 211 16.76 13.19 -18.69
CA ALA A 211 17.06 11.83 -19.13
C ALA A 211 15.83 10.89 -19.04
N PRO A 212 15.73 9.81 -19.83
CA PRO A 212 14.67 8.81 -19.68
C PRO A 212 14.67 8.18 -18.28
N LEU A 213 13.50 7.73 -17.83
CA LEU A 213 13.42 6.79 -16.71
C LEU A 213 14.17 5.50 -17.09
N PRO A 214 15.08 4.98 -16.24
CA PRO A 214 15.95 3.85 -16.58
C PRO A 214 15.26 2.47 -16.52
N PHE A 215 13.92 2.46 -16.59
CA PHE A 215 13.12 1.26 -16.43
C PHE A 215 11.83 1.31 -17.26
N ASP A 216 11.22 0.14 -17.49
CA ASP A 216 9.86 0.03 -18.04
C ASP A 216 8.85 0.05 -16.89
N TYR A 217 8.13 1.16 -16.71
CA TYR A 217 7.23 1.32 -15.56
C TYR A 217 6.15 0.24 -15.49
N ARG A 218 5.68 -0.28 -16.63
CA ARG A 218 4.70 -1.39 -16.68
C ARG A 218 5.21 -2.70 -16.09
N LYS A 219 6.54 -2.84 -15.95
CA LYS A 219 7.19 -4.00 -15.31
C LYS A 219 7.61 -3.71 -13.88
N GLU A 220 8.04 -2.48 -13.62
CA GLU A 220 8.44 -2.05 -12.27
C GLU A 220 7.24 -1.87 -11.34
N LEU A 221 6.08 -1.49 -11.88
CA LEU A 221 4.86 -1.28 -11.13
C LEU A 221 4.26 -2.62 -10.68
N VAL A 222 4.60 -3.02 -9.47
CA VAL A 222 4.18 -4.30 -8.86
C VAL A 222 3.30 -4.13 -7.61
N GLY A 223 2.95 -2.89 -7.26
CA GLY A 223 2.08 -2.56 -6.14
C GLY A 223 1.77 -1.07 -6.04
N GLY A 224 0.82 -0.75 -5.15
CA GLY A 224 0.32 0.61 -4.96
C GLY A 224 -0.36 0.81 -3.62
N ARG A 225 -0.86 2.03 -3.41
CA ARG A 225 -1.77 2.40 -2.32
C ARG A 225 -2.93 3.20 -2.88
N ALA A 226 -4.15 2.75 -2.63
CA ALA A 226 -5.35 3.45 -3.06
C ALA A 226 -5.50 4.77 -2.30
N PRO A 227 -5.96 5.85 -2.97
CA PRO A 227 -6.35 7.09 -2.31
C PRO A 227 -7.27 6.84 -1.12
N CYS A 228 -6.96 7.47 0.01
CA CYS A 228 -7.72 7.36 1.26
C CYS A 228 -7.91 5.92 1.80
N LEU A 229 -7.13 4.94 1.34
CA LEU A 229 -7.26 3.51 1.70
C LEU A 229 -8.65 2.95 1.36
N GLU A 230 -9.27 3.43 0.27
CA GLU A 230 -10.61 3.02 -0.14
C GLU A 230 -10.58 2.05 -1.34
N GLY A 231 -11.52 1.11 -1.40
CA GLY A 231 -11.74 0.28 -2.60
C GLY A 231 -10.87 -0.96 -2.75
N GLN A 232 -10.04 -1.29 -1.76
CA GLN A 232 -9.09 -2.42 -1.79
C GLN A 232 -9.67 -3.72 -2.35
N LYS A 233 -10.88 -4.13 -1.91
CA LYS A 233 -11.50 -5.40 -2.32
C LYS A 233 -11.63 -5.54 -3.84
N ASN A 234 -11.98 -4.47 -4.55
CA ASN A 234 -12.09 -4.49 -6.01
C ASN A 234 -10.75 -4.18 -6.68
N LEU A 235 -9.91 -3.36 -6.05
CA LEU A 235 -8.55 -3.09 -6.51
C LEU A 235 -7.72 -4.39 -6.56
N MET A 236 -7.69 -5.19 -5.50
CA MET A 236 -6.96 -6.47 -5.46
C MET A 236 -7.39 -7.47 -6.54
N LYS A 237 -8.64 -7.42 -7.00
CA LYS A 237 -9.07 -8.23 -8.15
C LYS A 237 -8.41 -7.75 -9.44
N ALA A 238 -8.34 -6.43 -9.64
CA ALA A 238 -7.65 -5.84 -10.78
C ALA A 238 -6.14 -6.13 -10.74
N GLU A 239 -5.51 -5.92 -9.59
CA GLU A 239 -4.07 -6.14 -9.36
C GLU A 239 -3.65 -7.59 -9.60
N ARG A 240 -4.42 -8.55 -9.08
CA ARG A 240 -4.19 -9.98 -9.35
C ARG A 240 -4.26 -10.30 -10.84
N ASP A 241 -5.26 -9.78 -11.54
CA ASP A 241 -5.40 -10.01 -12.98
C ASP A 241 -4.27 -9.34 -13.79
N LEU A 242 -3.60 -8.33 -13.22
CA LEU A 242 -2.43 -7.64 -13.79
C LEU A 242 -1.09 -8.25 -13.34
N GLY A 243 -1.11 -9.26 -12.45
CA GLY A 243 0.09 -9.91 -11.95
C GLY A 243 0.91 -9.08 -10.95
N TRP A 244 0.27 -8.11 -10.28
CA TRP A 244 0.90 -7.37 -9.18
C TRP A 244 1.23 -8.30 -8.02
N ARG A 245 2.09 -7.84 -7.11
CA ARG A 245 2.64 -8.66 -6.03
C ARG A 245 2.11 -8.26 -4.66
N TYR A 246 1.81 -6.99 -4.45
CA TYR A 246 1.28 -6.49 -3.19
C TYR A 246 0.30 -5.34 -3.39
N ASP A 247 -0.51 -5.11 -2.35
CA ASP A 247 -1.34 -3.93 -2.15
C ASP A 247 -1.09 -3.38 -0.75
N SER A 248 -1.11 -2.06 -0.61
CA SER A 248 -0.91 -1.39 0.68
C SER A 248 -2.08 -0.48 1.08
N SER A 249 -3.28 -0.84 0.63
CA SER A 249 -4.50 -0.04 0.69
C SER A 249 -5.49 -0.50 1.76
N SER A 250 -5.16 -1.51 2.58
CA SER A 250 -6.05 -1.98 3.64
C SER A 250 -6.32 -0.88 4.66
N GLN A 251 -7.58 -0.81 5.10
CA GLN A 251 -8.06 0.15 6.09
C GLN A 251 -7.59 -0.25 7.48
N GLY A 252 -6.33 0.09 7.77
CA GLY A 252 -5.70 -0.28 9.01
C GLY A 252 -5.38 -1.77 9.11
N GLY A 253 -4.55 -2.10 10.08
CA GLY A 253 -4.17 -3.47 10.38
C GLY A 253 -3.51 -3.58 11.75
N LEU A 254 -3.43 -4.82 12.22
CA LEU A 254 -2.63 -5.16 13.38
C LEU A 254 -1.15 -5.22 12.96
N GLN A 255 -0.25 -4.90 13.89
CA GLN A 255 1.19 -5.03 13.67
C GLN A 255 1.63 -6.50 13.80
N VAL A 256 1.19 -7.31 12.84
CA VAL A 256 1.49 -8.74 12.70
C VAL A 256 2.10 -9.02 11.34
N TRP A 257 2.64 -10.22 11.14
CA TRP A 257 3.24 -10.60 9.87
C TRP A 257 2.21 -10.60 8.73
N PRO A 258 2.53 -10.03 7.55
CA PRO A 258 1.58 -9.90 6.46
C PRO A 258 1.22 -11.26 5.87
N GLU A 259 0.05 -11.34 5.23
CA GLU A 259 -0.46 -12.53 4.53
C GLU A 259 -0.80 -12.22 3.07
N LYS A 260 -1.05 -13.26 2.27
CA LYS A 260 -1.57 -13.08 0.91
C LYS A 260 -3.10 -13.14 0.93
N ARG A 261 -3.76 -12.10 0.42
CA ARG A 261 -5.18 -12.09 0.09
C ARG A 261 -5.36 -12.24 -1.42
N ASN A 262 -6.06 -13.28 -1.84
CA ASN A 262 -6.27 -13.58 -3.26
C ASN A 262 -4.97 -13.66 -4.10
N GLY A 263 -3.87 -14.12 -3.49
CA GLY A 263 -2.56 -14.23 -4.15
C GLY A 263 -1.70 -12.96 -4.11
N ILE A 264 -2.20 -11.85 -3.58
CA ILE A 264 -1.51 -10.57 -3.44
C ILE A 264 -1.12 -10.37 -1.97
N TRP A 265 0.10 -9.95 -1.70
CA TRP A 265 0.51 -9.57 -0.34
C TRP A 265 -0.27 -8.35 0.13
N ASP A 266 -0.88 -8.43 1.32
CA ASP A 266 -1.61 -7.34 1.94
C ASP A 266 -0.74 -6.63 2.98
N TYR A 267 -0.46 -5.34 2.76
CA TYR A 267 0.38 -4.50 3.62
C TYR A 267 -0.42 -3.33 4.22
N PRO A 268 -1.26 -3.60 5.24
CA PRO A 268 -2.04 -2.55 5.89
C PRO A 268 -1.15 -1.55 6.61
N LEU A 269 -1.48 -0.26 6.61
CA LEU A 269 -0.95 0.65 7.63
C LEU A 269 -1.36 0.15 9.01
N GLN A 270 -0.40 0.08 9.93
CA GLN A 270 -0.61 -0.59 11.20
C GLN A 270 -1.04 0.40 12.26
N GLN A 271 -1.89 -0.04 13.18
CA GLN A 271 -2.16 0.74 14.39
C GLN A 271 -0.91 0.74 15.28
N ILE A 272 -0.48 1.94 15.68
CA ILE A 272 0.66 2.17 16.59
C ILE A 272 0.22 3.10 17.73
N PRO A 273 0.90 3.02 18.89
CA PRO A 273 0.59 3.89 20.02
C PRO A 273 0.61 5.37 19.64
N MET A 274 -0.34 6.12 20.18
CA MET A 274 -0.37 7.59 20.15
C MET A 274 0.07 8.11 21.52
N PRO A 275 1.33 8.54 21.72
CA PRO A 275 1.85 8.95 23.02
C PRO A 275 0.97 10.00 23.70
N GLY A 276 0.72 9.86 25.00
CA GLY A 276 -0.19 10.74 25.74
C GLY A 276 -1.69 10.50 25.48
N ARG A 277 -2.07 9.49 24.69
CA ARG A 277 -3.46 9.05 24.48
C ARG A 277 -3.60 7.57 24.85
N SER A 278 -4.84 7.15 25.11
CA SER A 278 -5.18 5.75 25.43
C SER A 278 -5.48 4.88 24.21
N PHE A 279 -5.43 5.47 23.00
CA PHE A 279 -5.78 4.81 21.75
C PHE A 279 -4.57 4.75 20.80
N GLU A 280 -4.70 3.89 19.79
CA GLU A 280 -3.72 3.76 18.71
C GLU A 280 -4.22 4.46 17.45
N THR A 281 -3.28 4.89 16.62
CA THR A 281 -3.56 5.53 15.32
C THR A 281 -2.81 4.81 14.21
N LEU A 282 -3.23 4.97 12.96
CA LEU A 282 -2.47 4.39 11.85
C LEU A 282 -1.09 5.03 11.77
N SER A 283 -0.10 4.24 11.39
CA SER A 283 1.30 4.61 11.21
C SER A 283 1.52 5.52 9.98
N MET A 284 0.83 6.66 9.96
CA MET A 284 0.88 7.65 8.90
C MET A 284 0.76 9.08 9.44
N ASP A 285 1.53 10.01 8.88
CA ASP A 285 1.54 11.42 9.25
C ASP A 285 0.14 12.07 9.31
N TYR A 286 -0.71 11.84 8.30
CA TYR A 286 -2.08 12.33 8.26
C TYR A 286 -2.90 11.89 9.48
N ASN A 287 -2.68 10.66 9.94
CA ASN A 287 -3.38 10.09 11.09
C ASN A 287 -2.90 10.70 12.41
N PHE A 288 -1.64 11.15 12.52
CA PHE A 288 -1.20 11.97 13.65
C PHE A 288 -1.81 13.37 13.59
N LEU A 289 -1.75 14.03 12.44
CA LEU A 289 -2.36 15.34 12.19
C LEU A 289 -3.84 15.35 12.58
N ALA A 290 -4.62 14.37 12.11
CA ALA A 290 -6.04 14.26 12.38
C ALA A 290 -6.37 14.06 13.87
N ASN A 291 -5.45 13.49 14.65
CA ASN A 291 -5.63 13.29 16.10
C ASN A 291 -4.97 14.39 16.96
N GLN A 292 -4.20 15.28 16.34
CA GLN A 292 -3.53 16.42 16.96
C GLN A 292 -4.27 17.72 16.65
N SER A 293 -3.82 18.43 15.60
CA SER A 293 -4.31 19.75 15.21
C SER A 293 -5.64 19.69 14.47
N LYS A 294 -5.95 18.57 13.79
CA LYS A 294 -7.12 18.41 12.89
C LYS A 294 -7.11 19.36 11.68
N THR A 295 -6.00 20.06 11.45
CA THR A 295 -5.79 21.02 10.36
C THR A 295 -4.32 21.00 9.94
N THR A 296 -4.03 21.37 8.69
CA THR A 296 -2.67 21.47 8.13
C THR A 296 -1.90 22.69 8.65
N LYS A 297 -2.60 23.65 9.28
CA LYS A 297 -2.04 24.90 9.84
C LYS A 297 -2.53 25.07 11.28
N GLY A 298 -2.12 24.15 12.15
CA GLY A 298 -2.43 24.15 13.59
C GLY A 298 -1.77 25.30 14.33
N ASP A 299 -1.90 25.29 15.67
CA ASP A 299 -1.23 26.27 16.54
C ASP A 299 0.30 26.15 16.44
N PRO A 300 1.03 27.19 15.97
CA PRO A 300 2.48 27.14 15.83
C PRO A 300 3.23 26.84 17.15
N ASP A 301 2.69 27.26 18.30
CA ASP A 301 3.28 26.99 19.61
C ASP A 301 3.21 25.49 19.99
N LYS A 302 2.49 24.69 19.20
CA LYS A 302 2.33 23.25 19.38
C LYS A 302 3.08 22.39 18.38
N TYR A 303 3.81 22.98 17.42
CA TYR A 303 4.48 22.20 16.37
C TYR A 303 5.53 21.24 16.90
N GLU A 304 6.29 21.62 17.94
CA GLU A 304 7.25 20.73 18.61
C GLU A 304 6.54 19.57 19.31
N GLU A 305 5.40 19.83 19.99
CA GLU A 305 4.58 18.78 20.61
C GLU A 305 4.04 17.80 19.56
N TYR A 306 3.60 18.29 18.40
CA TYR A 306 3.10 17.45 17.31
C TYR A 306 4.20 16.58 16.69
N GLU A 307 5.39 17.15 16.52
CA GLU A 307 6.59 16.45 16.05
C GLU A 307 6.98 15.34 17.02
N ASP A 308 7.15 15.66 18.31
CA ASP A 308 7.59 14.73 19.34
C ASP A 308 6.60 13.57 19.49
N GLN A 309 5.30 13.86 19.60
CA GLN A 309 4.28 12.82 19.72
C GLN A 309 4.23 11.90 18.48
N THR A 310 4.44 12.46 17.28
CA THR A 310 4.51 11.65 16.05
C THR A 310 5.72 10.73 16.07
N ARG A 311 6.90 11.31 16.35
CA ARG A 311 8.17 10.59 16.42
C ARG A 311 8.11 9.48 17.47
N GLU A 312 7.67 9.79 18.68
CA GLU A 312 7.53 8.83 19.77
C GLU A 312 6.51 7.74 19.45
N GLY A 313 5.42 8.04 18.73
CA GLY A 313 4.48 7.04 18.25
C GLY A 313 5.13 6.05 17.27
N PHE A 314 5.88 6.55 16.29
CA PHE A 314 6.64 5.71 15.37
C PHE A 314 7.68 4.84 16.09
N LEU A 315 8.41 5.40 17.06
CA LEU A 315 9.38 4.66 17.85
C LEU A 315 8.72 3.61 18.74
N ALA A 316 7.59 3.93 19.38
CA ALA A 316 6.83 2.96 20.17
C ALA A 316 6.31 1.79 19.33
N GLY A 317 5.83 2.08 18.11
CA GLY A 317 5.47 1.06 17.13
C GLY A 317 6.68 0.20 16.72
N PHE A 318 7.84 0.82 16.51
CA PHE A 318 9.08 0.11 16.21
C PHE A 318 9.52 -0.78 17.36
N ASP A 319 9.65 -0.25 18.58
CA ASP A 319 10.13 -0.98 19.75
C ASP A 319 9.22 -2.16 20.08
N ARG A 320 7.89 -1.98 19.98
CA ARG A 320 6.93 -3.07 20.16
C ARG A 320 7.24 -4.26 19.24
N ALA A 321 7.39 -4.05 17.94
CA ALA A 321 7.69 -5.15 17.02
C ALA A 321 9.14 -5.66 17.17
N TYR A 322 10.09 -4.76 17.38
CA TYR A 322 11.51 -5.07 17.49
C TYR A 322 11.82 -5.96 18.70
N GLU A 323 11.14 -5.72 19.82
CA GLU A 323 11.32 -6.49 21.04
C GLU A 323 10.49 -7.77 21.03
N SER A 324 9.35 -7.78 20.31
CA SER A 324 8.42 -8.92 20.26
C SER A 324 8.41 -9.67 18.91
N ASN A 325 7.27 -9.72 18.21
CA ASN A 325 6.95 -10.59 17.08
C ASN A 325 7.79 -10.36 15.81
N ARG A 326 8.60 -9.31 15.75
CA ARG A 326 9.41 -8.91 14.59
C ARG A 326 8.59 -8.67 13.31
N ALA A 327 7.29 -8.39 13.43
CA ALA A 327 6.46 -8.02 12.30
C ALA A 327 7.05 -6.76 11.62
N PRO A 328 7.05 -6.67 10.28
CA PRO A 328 7.47 -5.47 9.58
C PRO A 328 6.69 -4.24 10.06
N LEU A 329 7.35 -3.09 10.24
CA LEU A 329 6.68 -1.82 10.52
C LEU A 329 6.52 -1.01 9.22
N PHE A 330 5.31 -0.60 8.90
CA PHE A 330 5.02 0.22 7.72
C PHE A 330 4.70 1.65 8.14
N ILE A 331 5.40 2.64 7.59
CA ILE A 331 5.17 4.06 7.85
C ILE A 331 4.81 4.74 6.54
N GLY A 332 3.61 5.32 6.46
CA GLY A 332 3.13 6.09 5.32
C GLY A 332 3.29 7.59 5.56
N ASN A 333 3.63 8.35 4.52
CA ASN A 333 3.85 9.79 4.63
C ASN A 333 3.41 10.49 3.34
N HIS A 334 3.28 11.80 3.41
CA HIS A 334 3.04 12.70 2.29
C HIS A 334 4.16 13.74 2.22
N PHE A 335 4.52 14.20 1.02
CA PHE A 335 5.49 15.29 0.87
C PHE A 335 4.84 16.65 1.17
N GLU A 336 4.64 16.91 2.46
CA GLU A 336 3.83 18.02 2.94
C GLU A 336 4.51 18.79 4.08
N GLN A 337 4.25 20.10 4.13
CA GLN A 337 4.75 20.99 5.19
C GLN A 337 3.75 21.21 6.33
N TRP A 338 2.79 20.30 6.49
CA TRP A 338 1.74 20.42 7.49
C TRP A 338 2.30 20.66 8.89
N ASN A 339 1.65 21.57 9.62
CA ASN A 339 2.05 22.01 10.95
C ASN A 339 3.54 22.41 11.03
N GLY A 340 3.98 23.23 10.09
CA GLY A 340 5.34 23.73 10.03
C GLY A 340 6.40 22.66 9.78
N GLY A 341 6.03 21.57 9.08
CA GLY A 341 6.93 20.46 8.77
C GLY A 341 7.22 19.51 9.94
N ALA A 342 6.41 19.55 11.01
CA ALA A 342 6.55 18.69 12.18
C ALA A 342 6.69 17.20 11.81
N TYR A 343 5.84 16.73 10.89
CA TYR A 343 5.82 15.33 10.47
C TYR A 343 7.06 14.92 9.66
N MET A 344 7.60 15.83 8.84
CA MET A 344 8.82 15.58 8.07
C MET A 344 10.03 15.43 8.99
N ARG A 345 10.15 16.28 10.02
CA ARG A 345 11.22 16.14 11.02
C ARG A 345 11.06 14.88 11.87
N ALA A 346 9.83 14.55 12.27
CA ALA A 346 9.54 13.33 13.02
C ALA A 346 9.93 12.06 12.26
N VAL A 347 9.57 11.94 10.97
CA VAL A 347 9.94 10.76 10.17
C VAL A 347 11.43 10.72 9.85
N GLU A 348 12.09 11.87 9.62
CA GLU A 348 13.55 11.91 9.43
C GLU A 348 14.30 11.43 10.68
N ASP A 349 13.95 11.90 11.87
CA ASP A 349 14.63 11.44 13.10
C ASP A 349 14.31 9.96 13.40
N THR A 350 13.10 9.49 13.06
CA THR A 350 12.76 8.07 13.10
C THR A 350 13.70 7.26 12.20
N ILE A 351 13.87 7.64 10.93
CA ILE A 351 14.77 6.97 9.98
C ILE A 351 16.20 6.90 10.53
N LYS A 352 16.73 8.03 11.00
CA LYS A 352 18.07 8.13 11.59
C LYS A 352 18.25 7.18 12.78
N THR A 353 17.22 7.05 13.62
CA THR A 353 17.24 6.24 14.84
C THR A 353 17.12 4.74 14.55
N VAL A 354 16.22 4.34 13.64
CA VAL A 354 15.91 2.91 13.43
C VAL A 354 16.81 2.26 12.36
N CYS A 355 17.07 2.95 11.25
CA CYS A 355 17.77 2.35 10.10
C CYS A 355 19.28 2.14 10.33
N THR A 356 19.84 2.69 11.40
CA THR A 356 21.24 2.51 11.78
C THR A 356 21.48 1.32 12.72
N LYS A 357 20.41 0.64 13.17
CA LYS A 357 20.50 -0.55 14.04
C LYS A 357 20.89 -1.79 13.22
N SER A 358 21.74 -2.65 13.79
CA SER A 358 22.34 -3.80 13.09
C SER A 358 21.36 -4.89 12.66
N GLU A 359 20.26 -5.07 13.38
CA GLU A 359 19.23 -6.07 13.05
C GLU A 359 18.06 -5.50 12.22
N VAL A 360 18.14 -4.22 11.85
CA VAL A 360 17.08 -3.53 11.11
C VAL A 360 17.39 -3.50 9.62
N ARG A 361 16.36 -3.71 8.81
CA ARG A 361 16.40 -3.59 7.34
C ARG A 361 15.35 -2.57 6.92
N CYS A 362 15.79 -1.36 6.58
CA CYS A 362 14.94 -0.33 6.00
C CYS A 362 14.83 -0.53 4.48
N VAL A 363 13.70 -1.07 4.03
CA VAL A 363 13.52 -1.61 2.67
C VAL A 363 12.26 -1.03 2.01
N SER A 364 12.16 -1.13 0.69
CA SER A 364 10.90 -0.87 -0.01
C SER A 364 9.91 -2.02 0.15
N PHE A 365 8.64 -1.81 -0.24
CA PHE A 365 7.63 -2.88 -0.22
C PHE A 365 7.97 -4.02 -1.18
N LYS A 366 8.46 -3.73 -2.39
CA LYS A 366 8.95 -4.73 -3.34
C LYS A 366 10.12 -5.53 -2.78
N GLN A 367 11.08 -4.89 -2.11
CA GLN A 367 12.20 -5.60 -1.49
C GLN A 367 11.75 -6.49 -0.31
N LEU A 368 10.81 -6.01 0.51
CA LEU A 368 10.17 -6.86 1.53
C LEU A 368 9.44 -8.04 0.87
N THR A 369 8.72 -7.80 -0.22
CA THR A 369 8.02 -8.83 -0.98
C THR A 369 8.97 -9.86 -1.56
N ASP A 370 10.12 -9.43 -2.11
CA ASP A 370 11.20 -10.29 -2.57
C ASP A 370 11.75 -11.17 -1.44
N TRP A 371 11.87 -10.62 -0.23
CA TRP A 371 12.27 -11.39 0.95
C TRP A 371 11.21 -12.40 1.38
N LEU A 372 9.93 -11.99 1.44
CA LEU A 372 8.82 -12.85 1.86
C LEU A 372 8.61 -14.02 0.89
N ASP A 373 8.60 -13.76 -0.42
CA ASP A 373 8.43 -14.80 -1.44
C ASP A 373 9.56 -15.84 -1.43
N ALA A 374 10.74 -15.49 -0.91
CA ALA A 374 11.84 -16.42 -0.79
C ALA A 374 11.75 -17.35 0.42
N GLN A 375 10.95 -17.03 1.45
CA GLN A 375 10.91 -17.81 2.70
C GLN A 375 10.19 -19.15 2.53
N ASP A 376 10.47 -20.08 3.46
CA ASP A 376 9.63 -21.25 3.63
C ASP A 376 8.23 -20.80 4.10
N PRO A 377 7.14 -21.16 3.40
CA PRO A 377 5.79 -20.79 3.82
C PRO A 377 5.44 -21.21 5.26
N ARG A 378 6.02 -22.30 5.77
CA ARG A 378 5.84 -22.76 7.16
C ARG A 378 6.37 -21.74 8.17
N ILE A 379 7.47 -21.06 7.85
CA ILE A 379 8.04 -20.01 8.70
C ILE A 379 7.07 -18.84 8.76
N LEU A 380 6.58 -18.37 7.62
CA LEU A 380 5.66 -17.22 7.58
C LEU A 380 4.34 -17.53 8.30
N GLU A 381 3.81 -18.75 8.12
CA GLU A 381 2.62 -19.20 8.85
C GLU A 381 2.85 -19.21 10.36
N ARG A 382 4.01 -19.73 10.79
CA ARG A 382 4.36 -19.75 12.21
C ARG A 382 4.53 -18.33 12.77
N LEU A 383 5.18 -17.44 12.04
CA LEU A 383 5.36 -16.04 12.44
C LEU A 383 4.01 -15.31 12.61
N ARG A 384 3.00 -15.63 11.77
CA ARG A 384 1.64 -15.08 11.90
C ARG A 384 0.89 -15.54 13.15
N THR A 385 1.35 -16.58 13.84
CA THR A 385 0.76 -16.99 15.12
C THR A 385 1.13 -16.06 16.29
N LEU A 386 2.11 -15.17 16.11
CA LEU A 386 2.47 -14.15 17.10
C LEU A 386 1.62 -12.91 16.88
N ASP A 387 0.74 -12.63 17.84
CA ASP A 387 -0.09 -11.42 17.85
C ASP A 387 0.75 -10.16 18.16
N VAL A 388 0.10 -9.00 18.18
CA VAL A 388 0.71 -7.71 18.50
C VAL A 388 1.38 -7.76 19.88
N GLY A 389 2.68 -7.46 19.93
CA GLY A 389 3.43 -7.44 21.18
C GLY A 389 3.80 -8.83 21.74
N HIS A 390 3.38 -9.92 21.10
CA HIS A 390 3.72 -11.26 21.54
C HIS A 390 5.09 -11.69 21.01
N GLU A 391 5.89 -12.33 21.86
CA GLU A 391 7.13 -12.98 21.47
C GLU A 391 7.00 -14.52 21.61
N PRO A 392 7.93 -15.29 21.03
CA PRO A 392 8.06 -16.70 21.36
C PRO A 392 8.16 -16.94 22.87
N GLU A 393 7.78 -18.12 23.33
CA GLU A 393 7.89 -18.48 24.76
C GLU A 393 9.32 -18.25 25.26
N ASN A 394 9.45 -17.40 26.29
CA ASN A 394 10.73 -16.94 26.86
C ASN A 394 11.71 -16.30 25.84
N GLY A 395 11.19 -15.77 24.73
CA GLY A 395 12.01 -15.20 23.65
C GLY A 395 12.78 -16.23 22.81
N ASP A 396 12.50 -17.54 22.94
CA ASP A 396 13.25 -18.59 22.27
C ASP A 396 12.84 -18.78 20.79
N TRP A 397 13.43 -17.97 19.93
CA TRP A 397 13.32 -18.09 18.46
C TRP A 397 13.86 -19.42 17.92
N GLY A 398 14.86 -20.00 18.60
CA GLY A 398 15.50 -21.25 18.22
C GLY A 398 14.51 -22.41 18.28
N ALA A 399 13.81 -22.55 19.39
CA ALA A 399 12.74 -23.52 19.55
C ALA A 399 11.54 -23.21 18.65
N PHE A 400 11.09 -21.95 18.62
CA PHE A 400 9.88 -21.53 17.92
C PHE A 400 9.92 -21.74 16.40
N LEU A 401 11.08 -21.51 15.78
CA LEU A 401 11.31 -21.69 14.34
C LEU A 401 12.16 -22.94 14.02
N SER A 402 12.32 -23.86 14.97
CA SER A 402 13.01 -25.13 14.71
C SER A 402 12.28 -25.97 13.64
N GLU A 403 13.01 -26.81 12.91
CA GLU A 403 12.38 -27.72 11.93
C GLU A 403 11.30 -28.61 12.57
N ALA A 404 11.49 -29.02 13.82
CA ALA A 404 10.49 -29.80 14.55
C ALA A 404 9.19 -29.00 14.72
N ALA A 405 9.28 -27.76 15.23
CA ALA A 405 8.13 -26.88 15.44
C ALA A 405 7.43 -26.53 14.12
N LEU A 406 8.18 -26.24 13.06
CA LEU A 406 7.62 -25.95 11.73
C LEU A 406 6.84 -27.14 11.17
N ASN A 407 7.37 -28.37 11.35
CA ASN A 407 6.69 -29.58 10.89
C ASN A 407 5.43 -29.90 11.71
N GLU A 408 5.45 -29.65 13.01
CA GLU A 408 4.29 -29.84 13.88
C GLU A 408 3.17 -28.85 13.53
N SER A 409 3.51 -27.56 13.41
CA SER A 409 2.56 -26.52 13.01
C SER A 409 1.93 -26.81 11.64
N ALA A 410 2.73 -27.25 10.66
CA ALA A 410 2.23 -27.62 9.34
C ALA A 410 1.27 -28.83 9.36
N LYS A 411 1.49 -29.81 10.26
CA LYS A 411 0.57 -30.94 10.45
C LYS A 411 -0.75 -30.47 11.08
N ALA A 412 -0.68 -29.60 12.08
CA ALA A 412 -1.86 -29.03 12.73
C ALA A 412 -2.72 -28.22 11.74
N ALA A 413 -2.10 -27.36 10.94
CA ALA A 413 -2.79 -26.57 9.90
C ALA A 413 -3.54 -27.47 8.89
N LYS A 414 -2.88 -28.54 8.41
CA LYS A 414 -3.52 -29.52 7.50
C LYS A 414 -4.68 -30.27 8.16
N ALA A 415 -4.57 -30.58 9.45
CA ALA A 415 -5.66 -31.23 10.19
C ALA A 415 -6.86 -30.29 10.34
N ALA A 416 -6.62 -29.01 10.64
CA ALA A 416 -7.65 -27.98 10.75
C ALA A 416 -8.37 -27.76 9.41
N GLU A 417 -7.64 -27.63 8.30
CA GLU A 417 -8.23 -27.49 6.96
C GLU A 417 -9.11 -28.70 6.60
N LYS A 418 -8.66 -29.91 6.95
CA LYS A 418 -9.44 -31.13 6.74
C LYS A 418 -10.71 -31.15 7.58
N ALA A 419 -10.65 -30.69 8.82
CA ALA A 419 -11.81 -30.59 9.70
C ALA A 419 -12.83 -29.57 9.17
N GLU A 420 -12.38 -28.39 8.75
CA GLU A 420 -13.24 -27.36 8.16
C GLU A 420 -13.93 -27.84 6.88
N LYS A 421 -13.19 -28.54 6.00
CA LYS A 421 -13.76 -29.15 4.80
C LYS A 421 -14.78 -30.25 5.13
N ALA A 422 -14.53 -31.04 6.18
CA ALA A 422 -15.47 -32.06 6.63
C ALA A 422 -16.76 -31.43 7.20
N GLU A 423 -16.63 -30.35 7.96
CA GLU A 423 -17.76 -29.59 8.51
C GLU A 423 -18.60 -28.93 7.41
N LYS A 424 -17.96 -28.25 6.45
CA LYS A 424 -18.64 -27.69 5.26
C LYS A 424 -19.33 -28.75 4.41
N LYS A 425 -18.78 -29.98 4.35
CA LYS A 425 -19.41 -31.11 3.66
C LYS A 425 -20.58 -31.70 4.44
N ALA A 426 -20.54 -31.67 5.78
CA ALA A 426 -21.62 -32.12 6.64
C ALA A 426 -22.81 -31.15 6.63
N THR A 427 -22.56 -29.84 6.49
CA THR A 427 -23.60 -28.80 6.39
C THR A 427 -24.19 -28.63 4.99
N THR A 428 -23.70 -29.35 3.98
CA THR A 428 -24.18 -29.31 2.59
C THR A 428 -24.76 -30.66 2.08
N GLY A 429 -25.09 -31.60 2.98
CA GLY A 429 -25.77 -32.86 2.64
C GLY A 429 -27.23 -32.66 2.18
N PRO A 430 -27.79 -33.56 1.34
CA PRO A 430 -29.00 -33.29 0.57
C PRO A 430 -30.26 -33.28 1.46
N THR A 431 -31.09 -32.25 1.30
CA THR A 431 -32.49 -32.27 1.74
C THR A 431 -33.28 -33.24 0.86
N GLY A 432 -33.15 -34.54 1.15
CA GLY A 432 -34.04 -35.56 0.62
C GLY A 432 -35.40 -35.45 1.31
N SER A 433 -36.36 -34.82 0.64
CA SER A 433 -37.78 -34.95 1.00
C SER A 433 -38.20 -36.42 0.94
N PRO A 434 -38.89 -36.99 1.94
CA PRO A 434 -39.50 -38.30 1.79
C PRO A 434 -40.73 -38.17 0.88
N GLY A 435 -40.67 -38.83 -0.26
CA GLY A 435 -41.83 -39.05 -1.13
C GLY A 435 -42.88 -39.89 -0.38
N THR A 436 -44.10 -39.38 -0.35
CA THR A 436 -45.29 -40.09 0.05
C THR A 436 -45.74 -40.98 -1.10
N ASP A 437 -45.64 -42.30 -0.94
CA ASP A 437 -46.51 -43.23 -1.66
C ASP A 437 -47.27 -44.04 -0.63
N ALA A 438 -48.58 -43.83 -0.65
CA ALA A 438 -49.57 -44.63 0.05
C ALA A 438 -49.80 -45.91 -0.73
N ASP A 439 -49.76 -47.05 -0.06
CA ASP A 439 -50.60 -48.18 -0.43
C ASP A 439 -51.01 -48.94 0.82
N GLU A 440 -52.32 -49.12 0.93
CA GLU A 440 -53.01 -49.80 2.00
C GLU A 440 -52.81 -51.32 1.93
N ASN A 441 -53.02 -51.92 3.11
CA ASN A 441 -53.65 -53.23 3.33
C ASN A 441 -52.72 -54.43 3.53
N GLY A 442 -52.87 -55.10 4.69
CA GLY A 442 -52.39 -56.47 4.87
C GLY A 442 -51.86 -56.87 6.26
N THR A 443 -52.78 -57.04 7.21
CA THR A 443 -52.91 -58.25 8.04
C THR A 443 -51.71 -58.78 8.87
N ALA A 444 -51.87 -58.64 10.19
CA ALA A 444 -51.70 -59.62 11.28
C ALA A 444 -50.43 -60.48 11.42
N GLY A 445 -49.90 -60.50 12.65
CA GLY A 445 -49.02 -61.55 13.18
C GLY A 445 -48.08 -61.00 14.26
N SER A 446 -48.53 -60.81 15.50
CA SER A 446 -48.55 -61.83 16.57
C SER A 446 -47.19 -62.07 17.24
N LYS A 447 -47.14 -61.71 18.54
CA LYS A 447 -46.51 -62.45 19.65
C LYS A 447 -44.97 -62.37 19.78
N ASP A 448 -44.36 -62.30 20.96
CA ASP A 448 -44.82 -62.22 22.35
C ASP A 448 -43.58 -61.97 23.26
N ALA A 449 -43.84 -61.39 24.43
CA ALA A 449 -43.21 -61.53 25.74
C ALA A 449 -41.70 -61.33 26.01
N GLY A 450 -41.45 -60.40 26.95
CA GLY A 450 -40.47 -60.56 28.06
C GLY A 450 -39.56 -59.34 28.29
N LYS A 451 -39.97 -58.23 28.96
CA LYS A 451 -39.95 -57.96 30.43
C LYS A 451 -38.57 -58.18 31.09
N GLU A 452 -37.91 -57.30 31.86
CA GLU A 452 -38.25 -56.15 32.74
C GLU A 452 -37.05 -55.16 32.83
N GLY A 453 -37.30 -53.84 32.92
CA GLY A 453 -36.94 -52.99 34.09
C GLY A 453 -35.62 -52.22 33.86
N THR A 454 -35.43 -50.91 34.05
CA THR A 454 -36.02 -49.89 34.92
C THR A 454 -35.77 -48.50 34.30
N GLY A 455 -36.64 -47.53 34.56
CA GLY A 455 -36.74 -46.30 33.77
C GLY A 455 -35.76 -45.16 34.08
N ALA A 456 -35.79 -44.17 33.18
CA ALA A 456 -35.54 -42.76 33.46
C ALA A 456 -36.29 -41.92 32.41
N LYS A 457 -37.17 -41.04 32.89
CA LYS A 457 -37.81 -39.98 32.11
C LYS A 457 -36.76 -38.88 31.89
N ASP A 458 -36.62 -38.38 30.67
CA ASP A 458 -36.48 -36.94 30.49
C ASP A 458 -37.04 -36.48 29.15
N THR A 459 -37.69 -35.33 29.23
CA THR A 459 -38.55 -34.71 28.24
C THR A 459 -37.91 -33.42 27.76
N ARG A 460 -38.04 -33.19 26.45
CA ARG A 460 -38.24 -31.87 25.82
C ARG A 460 -37.04 -30.91 25.82
N LYS A 461 -36.36 -30.88 24.66
CA LYS A 461 -35.66 -29.70 24.15
C LYS A 461 -36.69 -28.68 23.68
N GLU A 462 -36.46 -27.42 24.05
CA GLU A 462 -37.04 -26.24 23.42
C GLU A 462 -35.92 -25.51 22.68
N ASP A 463 -36.19 -25.22 21.41
CA ASP A 463 -35.37 -24.43 20.50
C ASP A 463 -35.55 -22.94 20.79
N SER A 464 -34.52 -22.14 20.47
CA SER A 464 -34.71 -20.71 20.19
C SER A 464 -33.70 -20.26 19.15
N ASP A 465 -34.26 -19.58 18.16
CA ASP A 465 -33.73 -19.17 16.87
C ASP A 465 -32.64 -18.09 16.93
N GLU A 466 -31.75 -18.08 15.94
CA GLU A 466 -30.92 -16.92 15.61
C GLU A 466 -31.00 -16.70 14.08
N GLU A 467 -31.55 -15.54 13.69
CA GLU A 467 -31.80 -15.14 12.31
C GLU A 467 -30.49 -14.82 11.56
N GLY A 468 -30.29 -15.48 10.42
CA GLY A 468 -29.28 -15.15 9.42
C GLY A 468 -29.93 -14.50 8.21
N ILE A 469 -29.52 -13.28 7.89
CA ILE A 469 -29.86 -12.61 6.63
C ILE A 469 -28.85 -13.09 5.57
N GLN A 470 -29.31 -13.96 4.68
CA GLN A 470 -28.68 -14.28 3.39
C GLN A 470 -29.47 -13.53 2.31
N GLU A 471 -28.81 -12.68 1.54
CA GLU A 471 -29.39 -12.13 0.30
C GLU A 471 -29.00 -13.03 -0.87
N ASP A 472 -30.05 -13.57 -1.47
CA ASP A 472 -30.07 -14.55 -2.54
C ASP A 472 -29.82 -13.88 -3.91
N ALA A 473 -29.08 -14.58 -4.77
CA ALA A 473 -28.79 -14.17 -6.13
C ALA A 473 -29.89 -14.73 -7.05
N GLY A 474 -30.85 -13.89 -7.43
CA GLY A 474 -31.85 -14.23 -8.44
C GLY A 474 -31.33 -14.03 -9.87
N THR A 475 -31.28 -15.13 -10.62
CA THR A 475 -31.15 -15.19 -12.08
C THR A 475 -32.53 -15.21 -12.77
N GLU A 476 -32.52 -14.89 -14.08
CA GLU A 476 -33.59 -14.93 -15.09
C GLU A 476 -34.45 -13.64 -15.19
N ASP A 477 -34.72 -13.07 -16.36
CA ASP A 477 -35.15 -13.72 -17.61
C ASP A 477 -34.82 -12.89 -18.88
N THR A 478 -34.83 -13.61 -19.97
CA THR A 478 -34.64 -13.29 -21.39
C THR A 478 -35.50 -12.15 -21.96
N ARG A 479 -34.91 -11.35 -22.87
CA ARG A 479 -35.64 -10.80 -24.01
C ARG A 479 -34.72 -10.64 -25.22
N LYS A 480 -35.16 -11.26 -26.33
CA LYS A 480 -34.70 -11.08 -27.71
C LYS A 480 -35.12 -9.72 -28.26
N GLU A 481 -34.66 -9.45 -29.48
CA GLU A 481 -34.89 -8.31 -30.39
C GLU A 481 -33.71 -7.33 -30.41
N ASP A 482 -33.17 -6.88 -31.53
CA ASP A 482 -33.08 -7.39 -32.89
C ASP A 482 -31.88 -6.64 -33.51
N SER A 483 -31.37 -7.19 -34.61
CA SER A 483 -30.37 -6.61 -35.50
C SER A 483 -30.66 -5.15 -35.86
N ASP A 484 -29.62 -4.32 -35.95
CA ASP A 484 -29.41 -3.46 -37.12
C ASP A 484 -27.93 -3.11 -37.29
N GLU A 485 -27.48 -3.43 -38.49
CA GLU A 485 -26.16 -3.30 -39.07
C GLU A 485 -26.23 -2.08 -40.01
N GLU A 486 -25.58 -0.99 -39.65
CA GLU A 486 -25.40 0.16 -40.56
C GLU A 486 -23.97 0.67 -40.39
N GLY A 487 -23.14 0.38 -41.38
CA GLY A 487 -21.80 0.93 -41.53
C GLY A 487 -21.85 2.29 -42.20
N ILE A 488 -20.98 3.21 -41.77
CA ILE A 488 -20.60 4.42 -42.51
C ILE A 488 -19.10 4.60 -42.24
N GLN A 489 -18.26 4.06 -43.13
CA GLN A 489 -17.58 4.77 -44.23
C GLN A 489 -16.64 5.89 -43.78
N GLU A 490 -15.37 5.59 -43.99
CA GLU A 490 -14.24 6.50 -44.10
C GLU A 490 -14.54 7.58 -45.15
N ASP A 491 -14.24 8.84 -44.81
CA ASP A 491 -14.08 9.87 -45.83
C ASP A 491 -12.72 10.57 -45.63
N ALA A 492 -11.96 10.56 -46.72
CA ALA A 492 -10.68 11.20 -46.89
C ALA A 492 -10.88 12.30 -47.94
N GLY A 493 -10.71 13.56 -47.54
CA GLY A 493 -10.72 14.71 -48.44
C GLY A 493 -10.05 15.89 -47.74
N THR A 494 -8.77 16.12 -48.01
CA THR A 494 -8.22 17.09 -48.99
C THR A 494 -7.92 18.45 -48.37
N GLU A 495 -6.66 18.79 -48.55
CA GLU A 495 -5.97 20.05 -48.30
C GLU A 495 -6.74 21.25 -48.88
N ASP A 496 -6.78 22.34 -48.12
CA ASP A 496 -7.02 23.68 -48.67
C ASP A 496 -5.91 24.61 -48.19
N THR A 497 -5.35 25.33 -49.15
CA THR A 497 -4.21 26.23 -49.07
C THR A 497 -4.70 27.63 -49.44
N GLY A 498 -4.47 28.61 -48.58
CA GLY A 498 -4.58 30.05 -48.89
C GLY A 498 -4.07 30.86 -47.69
N GLU A 499 -2.84 31.37 -47.76
CA GLU A 499 -2.51 32.80 -48.00
C GLU A 499 -3.02 33.72 -46.87
N GLU A 500 -2.13 34.09 -45.93
CA GLU A 500 -1.31 35.31 -45.96
C GLU A 500 -2.15 36.59 -46.04
N ASP A 501 -2.27 37.27 -44.89
CA ASP A 501 -2.46 38.72 -44.88
C ASP A 501 -1.49 39.34 -43.86
N THR A 502 -0.61 40.18 -44.39
CA THR A 502 0.43 40.93 -43.68
C THR A 502 -0.06 42.36 -43.49
N GLY A 503 -0.26 42.77 -42.24
CA GLY A 503 -0.55 44.15 -41.86
C GLY A 503 0.46 44.66 -40.83
N THR A 504 1.40 45.47 -41.30
CA THR A 504 2.46 46.19 -40.58
C THR A 504 1.96 47.32 -39.68
N GLU A 505 2.63 47.44 -38.54
CA GLU A 505 3.13 48.64 -37.85
C GLU A 505 2.21 49.86 -37.61
N ASP A 506 2.04 50.22 -36.34
CA ASP A 506 2.05 51.62 -35.92
C ASP A 506 2.82 51.81 -34.61
N THR A 507 3.65 52.83 -34.59
CA THR A 507 4.61 53.25 -33.55
C THR A 507 3.99 54.37 -32.73
N GLY A 508 4.10 54.30 -31.40
CA GLY A 508 3.72 55.40 -30.51
C GLY A 508 4.42 55.29 -29.16
N GLU A 509 5.31 56.25 -28.92
CA GLU A 509 6.24 56.40 -27.81
C GLU A 509 5.66 57.25 -26.66
N GLU A 510 6.09 56.92 -25.43
CA GLU A 510 6.15 57.72 -24.18
C GLU A 510 4.89 58.29 -23.49
N ASP A 511 4.67 57.90 -22.22
CA ASP A 511 4.83 58.82 -21.07
C ASP A 511 4.72 58.11 -19.70
N ALA A 512 5.38 58.72 -18.70
CA ALA A 512 5.77 58.18 -17.40
C ALA A 512 4.70 58.24 -16.28
N ASP A 513 5.03 57.50 -15.21
CA ASP A 513 4.62 57.60 -13.80
C ASP A 513 3.16 57.34 -13.39
N LYS A 514 2.97 56.25 -12.63
CA LYS A 514 2.40 56.28 -11.26
C LYS A 514 2.53 54.92 -10.56
N GLU A 515 3.04 54.97 -9.34
CA GLU A 515 2.96 53.90 -8.33
C GLU A 515 1.50 53.50 -8.11
N ASP A 516 1.21 52.19 -8.05
CA ASP A 516 0.08 51.71 -7.24
C ASP A 516 0.42 50.37 -6.56
N VAL A 517 0.05 50.32 -5.29
CA VAL A 517 0.41 49.31 -4.31
C VAL A 517 -0.64 48.20 -4.34
N GLY A 518 -0.19 46.96 -4.15
CA GLY A 518 -0.94 45.75 -4.46
C GLY A 518 -2.25 45.52 -3.70
N THR A 519 -3.05 44.62 -4.25
CA THR A 519 -4.02 43.76 -3.55
C THR A 519 -4.50 42.69 -4.53
N GLY A 520 -3.83 41.53 -4.53
CA GLY A 520 -4.16 40.39 -5.40
C GLY A 520 -3.96 39.02 -4.76
N GLU A 521 -3.91 38.94 -3.43
CA GLU A 521 -3.49 37.73 -2.69
C GLU A 521 -4.56 37.23 -1.70
N LYS A 522 -5.84 37.54 -1.92
CA LYS A 522 -6.93 37.17 -0.99
C LYS A 522 -8.07 36.34 -1.59
N ALA A 523 -8.06 36.03 -2.88
CA ALA A 523 -9.16 35.28 -3.49
C ALA A 523 -8.86 33.78 -3.70
N GLU A 524 -7.60 33.37 -3.82
CA GLU A 524 -7.24 31.96 -4.04
C GLU A 524 -7.20 31.12 -2.75
N GLY A 525 -6.85 31.71 -1.60
CA GLY A 525 -6.79 31.01 -0.32
C GLY A 525 -8.17 30.63 0.28
N ASP A 526 -9.24 31.30 -0.16
CA ASP A 526 -10.58 31.09 0.39
C ASP A 526 -11.30 29.89 -0.25
N GLU A 527 -10.89 29.45 -1.45
CA GLU A 527 -11.48 28.27 -2.11
C GLU A 527 -10.78 26.95 -1.70
N GLU A 528 -9.46 27.00 -1.46
CA GLU A 528 -8.65 25.91 -0.90
C GLU A 528 -9.14 25.53 0.52
N THR A 529 -9.32 26.53 1.38
CA THR A 529 -9.82 26.36 2.75
C THR A 529 -11.26 25.82 2.79
N ALA A 530 -12.11 26.15 1.82
CA ALA A 530 -13.48 25.66 1.75
C ALA A 530 -13.55 24.17 1.36
N LYS A 531 -12.66 23.69 0.49
CA LYS A 531 -12.58 22.28 0.09
C LYS A 531 -11.97 21.42 1.21
N GLU A 532 -10.93 21.91 1.88
CA GLU A 532 -10.34 21.25 3.05
C GLU A 532 -11.29 21.18 4.26
N ALA A 533 -12.03 22.26 4.54
CA ALA A 533 -13.02 22.27 5.61
C ALA A 533 -14.18 21.27 5.36
N LYS A 534 -14.55 21.02 4.10
CA LYS A 534 -15.51 19.98 3.72
C LYS A 534 -14.94 18.57 3.94
N LYS A 535 -13.66 18.35 3.62
CA LYS A 535 -12.95 17.08 3.88
C LYS A 535 -12.85 16.78 5.39
N ALA A 536 -12.52 17.79 6.19
CA ALA A 536 -12.46 17.68 7.66
C ALA A 536 -13.84 17.41 8.30
N LYS A 537 -14.91 18.07 7.82
CA LYS A 537 -16.28 17.81 8.29
C LYS A 537 -16.76 16.40 7.95
N LYS A 538 -16.39 15.87 6.79
CA LYS A 538 -16.72 14.50 6.37
C LYS A 538 -15.97 13.45 7.19
N ALA A 539 -14.69 13.69 7.50
CA ALA A 539 -13.90 12.84 8.38
C ALA A 539 -14.45 12.82 9.82
N LYS A 540 -14.90 13.97 10.33
CA LYS A 540 -15.57 14.08 11.64
C LYS A 540 -16.82 13.22 11.72
N LYS A 541 -17.70 13.28 10.70
CA LYS A 541 -18.92 12.46 10.65
C LYS A 541 -18.60 10.95 10.65
N LYS A 542 -17.54 10.54 9.94
CA LYS A 542 -17.09 9.14 9.87
C LYS A 542 -16.53 8.64 11.21
N ALA A 543 -15.88 9.51 11.98
CA ALA A 543 -15.39 9.18 13.31
C ALA A 543 -16.54 9.06 14.33
N GLU A 544 -17.51 9.98 14.28
CA GLU A 544 -18.70 9.95 15.15
C GLU A 544 -19.57 8.72 14.88
N GLU A 545 -19.80 8.35 13.61
CA GLU A 545 -20.55 7.13 13.24
C GLU A 545 -19.83 5.84 13.66
N ALA A 546 -18.48 5.84 13.66
CA ALA A 546 -17.68 4.71 14.13
C ALA A 546 -17.71 4.57 15.66
N GLU A 547 -17.78 5.69 16.39
CA GLU A 547 -17.90 5.74 17.85
C GLU A 547 -19.29 5.29 18.32
N GLU A 548 -20.36 5.79 17.71
CA GLU A 548 -21.75 5.33 17.98
C GLU A 548 -21.93 3.84 17.66
N GLY A 549 -21.29 3.36 16.59
CA GLY A 549 -21.24 1.94 16.24
C GLY A 549 -20.50 1.06 17.27
N ARG A 550 -19.57 1.64 18.04
CA ARG A 550 -18.78 0.95 19.07
C ARG A 550 -19.52 0.95 20.41
N GLU A 551 -20.09 2.08 20.83
CA GLU A 551 -20.89 2.19 22.06
C GLU A 551 -22.17 1.35 22.00
N SER A 552 -22.81 1.25 20.83
CA SER A 552 -23.97 0.38 20.64
C SER A 552 -23.63 -1.12 20.73
N LYS A 553 -22.40 -1.51 20.37
CA LYS A 553 -21.91 -2.90 20.51
C LYS A 553 -21.48 -3.20 21.95
N GLU A 554 -20.82 -2.27 22.63
CA GLU A 554 -20.44 -2.41 24.05
C GLU A 554 -21.67 -2.48 24.97
N SER A 555 -22.67 -1.61 24.76
CA SER A 555 -23.90 -1.62 25.56
C SER A 555 -24.75 -2.89 25.36
N LYS A 556 -24.73 -3.48 24.15
CA LYS A 556 -25.34 -4.81 23.89
C LYS A 556 -24.53 -5.94 24.52
N GLY A 557 -23.19 -5.82 24.57
CA GLY A 557 -22.29 -6.75 25.25
C GLY A 557 -22.49 -6.78 26.76
N GLU A 558 -22.56 -5.61 27.40
CA GLU A 558 -22.77 -5.48 28.86
C GLU A 558 -24.13 -5.98 29.30
N LYS A 559 -25.21 -5.70 28.54
CA LYS A 559 -26.55 -6.24 28.85
C LYS A 559 -26.59 -7.77 28.76
N LYS A 560 -25.86 -8.38 27.82
CA LYS A 560 -25.75 -9.85 27.67
C LYS A 560 -24.91 -10.47 28.80
N ALA A 561 -23.88 -9.78 29.27
CA ALA A 561 -23.05 -10.20 30.42
C ALA A 561 -23.77 -10.08 31.77
N HIS A 562 -24.51 -8.99 32.00
CA HIS A 562 -25.28 -8.77 33.24
C HIS A 562 -26.48 -9.73 33.36
N GLY A 563 -27.08 -10.14 32.24
CA GLY A 563 -28.11 -11.17 32.19
C GLY A 563 -27.61 -12.58 32.55
N LYS A 564 -26.39 -12.95 32.14
CA LYS A 564 -25.75 -14.23 32.49
C LYS A 564 -25.29 -14.27 33.96
N ALA A 565 -24.78 -13.15 34.51
CA ALA A 565 -24.35 -13.07 35.91
C ALA A 565 -25.51 -13.20 36.92
N LYS A 566 -26.72 -12.72 36.58
CA LYS A 566 -27.92 -12.90 37.44
C LYS A 566 -28.51 -14.31 37.41
N LYS A 567 -28.29 -15.10 36.35
CA LYS A 567 -28.69 -16.52 36.30
C LYS A 567 -27.73 -17.45 37.05
N GLY A 568 -26.43 -17.15 37.07
CA GLY A 568 -25.42 -17.94 37.83
C GLY A 568 -25.53 -17.80 39.35
N LYS A 569 -25.97 -16.65 39.87
CA LYS A 569 -26.03 -16.38 41.33
C LYS A 569 -27.28 -16.95 42.02
N LYS A 570 -28.25 -17.49 41.26
CA LYS A 570 -29.48 -18.13 41.81
C LYS A 570 -29.34 -19.63 42.07
N HIS A 571 -28.26 -20.28 41.61
CA HIS A 571 -28.02 -21.72 41.80
C HIS A 571 -27.03 -22.09 42.92
N HIS A 572 -26.57 -21.13 43.73
CA HIS A 572 -25.61 -21.39 44.81
C HIS A 572 -26.07 -20.92 46.20
N ARG A 573 -27.38 -20.80 46.40
CA ARG A 573 -27.96 -20.39 47.69
C ARG A 573 -29.22 -21.19 48.02
N LYS A 574 -29.12 -22.52 48.01
CA LYS A 574 -30.05 -23.45 48.66
C LYS A 574 -29.28 -24.72 49.03
N HIS A 575 -28.60 -24.67 50.16
CA HIS A 575 -28.31 -25.80 51.06
C HIS A 575 -27.38 -25.26 52.14
N HIS A 576 -27.93 -24.78 53.26
CA HIS A 576 -27.38 -24.86 54.62
C HIS A 576 -28.27 -24.05 55.58
N GLY A 577 -28.59 -24.66 56.72
CA GLY A 577 -29.62 -24.30 57.70
C GLY A 577 -30.49 -25.53 57.90
N SER A 578 -30.52 -26.19 59.06
CA SER A 578 -30.34 -25.73 60.44
C SER A 578 -30.39 -26.94 61.39
N ASP A 579 -29.53 -26.97 62.41
CA ASP A 579 -29.67 -27.67 63.71
C ASP A 579 -28.81 -26.82 64.69
N GLU A 580 -29.37 -25.88 65.45
CA GLU A 580 -30.04 -25.94 66.78
C GLU A 580 -29.15 -26.26 67.99
N ASP A 581 -29.38 -25.46 69.04
CA ASP A 581 -28.65 -25.22 70.28
C ASP A 581 -28.69 -26.39 71.29
N SER A 582 -27.57 -26.60 72.00
CA SER A 582 -27.44 -26.79 73.47
C SER A 582 -25.98 -27.05 73.86
#